data_AF-A0A3D5NDJ8-F1
#
_entry.id   AF-A0A3D5NDJ8-F1
#
_cell.length_a   1.000
_cell.length_b   1.000
_cell.length_c   1.000
_cell.angle_alpha   90.00
_cell.angle_beta   90.00
_cell.angle_gamma   90.00
#
_symmetry.space_group_name_H-M   'P 1'
#
loop_
_entity.id
_entity.type
_entity.pdbx_description
1 polymer ?
#
loop_
_entity_poly.entity_id
_entity_poly.type
_entity_poly.pdbx_seq_one_letter_code
_entity_poly.pdbx_strand_id
1 'polypeptide(L)'
;MGIENASSNKVYGGWQKQYTHPSNVLGCDMRFAIFLPPQAGNGTKVPVMYWLSGLTCTDENFMQKAGAFRLAAELGIAIVAPDTSPRGDHVPDDENEAYDFGKGAGFYVNATQEPWARNYRMYDYVTKELPSLIKDHFPVS
;
A
#
# COMPACT_ATOMS: atom_id res chain seq x y z
N MET A 1 9.15 -8.04 10.32
CA MET A 1 7.77 -8.53 10.11
C MET A 1 7.73 -9.32 8.81
N GLY A 2 7.00 -10.45 8.78
CA GLY A 2 6.83 -11.23 7.55
C GLY A 2 5.80 -10.60 6.63
N ILE A 3 5.92 -10.85 5.33
CA ILE A 3 4.94 -10.49 4.30
C ILE A 3 4.52 -11.76 3.56
N GLU A 4 3.24 -11.86 3.19
CA GLU A 4 2.70 -12.97 2.42
C GLU A 4 2.34 -12.49 1.01
N ASN A 5 2.82 -13.18 -0.02
CA ASN A 5 2.51 -12.85 -1.41
C ASN A 5 1.13 -13.41 -1.79
N ALA A 6 0.18 -12.52 -2.08
CA ALA A 6 -1.18 -12.88 -2.47
C ALA A 6 -1.33 -13.06 -3.99
N SER A 7 -0.60 -12.29 -4.80
CA SER A 7 -0.70 -12.37 -6.26
C SER A 7 0.56 -11.87 -6.97
N SER A 8 0.79 -12.35 -8.19
CA SER A 8 1.94 -11.96 -9.01
C SER A 8 1.60 -12.00 -10.50
N ASN A 9 1.73 -10.86 -11.17
CA ASN A 9 1.44 -10.68 -12.59
C ASN A 9 2.64 -10.07 -13.30
N LYS A 10 3.06 -10.68 -14.43
CA LYS A 10 4.14 -10.12 -15.25
C LYS A 10 3.60 -9.02 -16.15
N VAL A 11 4.22 -7.84 -16.14
CA VAL A 11 3.74 -6.68 -16.90
C VAL A 11 4.90 -5.73 -17.26
N TYR A 12 4.99 -5.33 -18.54
CA TYR A 12 6.11 -4.54 -19.11
C TYR A 12 7.51 -5.01 -18.69
N GLY A 13 7.72 -6.33 -18.67
CA GLY A 13 8.99 -6.96 -18.28
C GLY A 13 9.29 -6.98 -16.78
N GLY A 14 8.52 -6.25 -15.97
CA GLY A 14 8.55 -6.26 -14.52
C GLY A 14 7.48 -7.15 -13.90
N TRP A 15 7.23 -6.95 -12.61
CA TRP A 15 6.25 -7.69 -11.82
C TRP A 15 5.34 -6.74 -11.05
N GLN A 16 4.03 -6.85 -11.25
CA GLN A 16 3.05 -6.34 -10.30
C GLN A 16 2.73 -7.46 -9.31
N LYS A 17 2.78 -7.15 -8.02
CA LYS A 17 2.56 -8.11 -6.93
C LYS A 17 1.70 -7.49 -5.85
N GLN A 18 0.93 -8.32 -5.15
CA GLN A 18 0.20 -7.91 -3.95
C GLN A 18 0.70 -8.70 -2.76
N TYR A 19 0.75 -8.03 -1.62
CA TYR A 19 1.20 -8.60 -0.37
C TYR A 19 0.27 -8.22 0.77
N THR A 20 0.09 -9.16 1.69
CA THR A 20 -0.54 -8.94 2.99
C THR A 20 0.53 -8.97 4.07
N HIS A 21 0.39 -8.13 5.10
CA HIS A 21 1.22 -8.19 6.31
C HIS A 21 0.46 -7.68 7.53
N PRO A 22 0.80 -8.16 8.73
CA PRO A 22 0.32 -7.55 9.96
C PRO A 22 0.98 -6.19 10.15
N SER A 23 0.17 -5.13 10.27
CA SER A 23 0.66 -3.78 10.59
C SER A 23 0.66 -3.58 12.11
N ASN A 24 1.82 -3.25 12.64
CA ASN A 24 1.97 -2.89 14.05
C ASN A 24 1.35 -1.54 14.37
N VAL A 25 1.41 -0.56 13.45
CA VAL A 25 0.87 0.78 13.75
C VAL A 25 -0.65 0.84 13.58
N LEU A 26 -1.24 -0.02 12.74
CA LEU A 26 -2.68 -0.05 12.49
C LEU A 26 -3.41 -1.17 13.26
N GLY A 27 -2.70 -2.14 13.86
CA GLY A 27 -3.31 -3.20 14.66
C GLY A 27 -4.24 -4.12 13.85
N CYS A 28 -3.98 -4.28 12.56
CA CYS A 28 -4.72 -5.16 11.65
C CYS A 28 -3.81 -5.65 10.52
N ASP A 29 -4.29 -6.63 9.74
CA ASP A 29 -3.63 -6.99 8.49
C ASP A 29 -3.89 -5.92 7.43
N MET A 30 -2.85 -5.62 6.65
CA MET A 30 -2.87 -4.64 5.58
C MET A 30 -2.43 -5.25 4.27
N ARG A 31 -3.09 -4.82 3.19
CA ARG A 31 -2.67 -5.13 1.83
C ARG A 31 -1.98 -3.94 1.18
N PHE A 32 -0.93 -4.23 0.40
CA PHE A 32 -0.34 -3.27 -0.52
C PHE A 32 0.03 -3.97 -1.82
N ALA A 33 0.06 -3.19 -2.90
CA ALA A 33 0.59 -3.62 -4.18
C ALA A 33 1.94 -2.96 -4.45
N ILE A 34 2.81 -3.69 -5.14
CA ILE A 34 4.09 -3.19 -5.63
C ILE A 34 4.28 -3.56 -7.10
N PHE A 35 4.71 -2.58 -7.91
CA PHE A 35 5.29 -2.83 -9.21
C PHE A 35 6.82 -2.75 -9.09
N LEU A 36 7.49 -3.83 -9.46
CA LEU A 36 8.94 -3.92 -9.57
C LEU A 36 9.34 -3.86 -11.05
N PRO A 37 10.10 -2.85 -11.49
CA PRO A 37 10.53 -2.72 -12.87
C PRO A 37 11.60 -3.79 -13.21
N PRO A 38 11.87 -4.06 -14.50
CA PRO A 38 12.83 -5.11 -14.92
C PRO A 38 14.20 -5.03 -14.24
N GLN A 39 14.68 -3.82 -13.98
CA GLN A 39 15.96 -3.50 -13.33
C GLN A 39 16.05 -4.10 -11.92
N ALA A 40 14.94 -4.10 -11.17
CA ALA A 40 14.86 -4.71 -9.84
C ALA A 40 15.06 -6.24 -9.87
N GLY A 41 14.64 -6.91 -10.95
CA GLY A 41 14.83 -8.34 -11.15
C GLY A 41 16.29 -8.76 -11.30
N ASN A 42 17.18 -7.82 -11.67
CA ASN A 42 18.61 -8.04 -11.81
C ASN A 42 19.40 -7.70 -10.53
N GLY A 43 18.70 -7.47 -9.40
CA GLY A 43 19.31 -7.09 -8.13
C GLY A 43 19.73 -5.62 -8.02
N THR A 44 19.44 -4.80 -9.05
CA THR A 44 19.68 -3.36 -8.98
C THR A 44 18.65 -2.70 -8.07
N LYS A 45 19.11 -1.89 -7.12
CA LYS A 45 18.20 -1.09 -6.28
C LYS A 45 17.58 0.03 -7.10
N VAL A 46 16.26 0.18 -6.99
CA VAL A 46 15.50 1.21 -7.72
C VAL A 46 14.82 2.19 -6.76
N PRO A 47 14.64 3.46 -7.15
CA PRO A 47 13.85 4.41 -6.36
C PRO A 47 12.38 3.98 -6.31
N VAL A 48 11.68 4.42 -5.25
CA VAL A 48 10.27 4.09 -5.01
C VAL A 48 9.40 5.34 -5.10
N MET A 49 8.32 5.23 -5.88
CA MET A 49 7.21 6.17 -5.84
C MET A 49 6.06 5.56 -5.03
N TYR A 50 5.64 6.24 -3.97
CA TYR A 50 4.45 5.87 -3.21
C TYR A 50 3.23 6.58 -3.80
N TRP A 51 2.24 5.80 -4.19
CA TRP A 51 0.97 6.30 -4.69
C TRP A 51 -0.11 6.18 -3.62
N LEU A 52 -0.71 7.30 -3.22
CA LEU A 52 -1.78 7.34 -2.23
C LEU A 52 -3.13 7.51 -2.95
N SER A 53 -3.94 6.45 -2.95
CA SER A 53 -5.25 6.45 -3.61
C SER A 53 -6.29 7.28 -2.85
N GLY A 54 -7.39 7.66 -3.53
CA GLY A 54 -8.49 8.42 -2.95
C GLY A 54 -9.56 7.57 -2.26
N LEU A 55 -10.68 8.21 -1.91
CA LEU A 55 -11.82 7.56 -1.24
C LEU A 55 -12.28 6.29 -1.96
N THR A 56 -12.73 5.31 -1.19
CA THR A 56 -13.27 3.99 -1.62
C THR A 56 -12.27 3.07 -2.36
N CYS A 57 -11.07 3.53 -2.67
CA CYS A 57 -10.07 2.74 -3.38
C CYS A 57 -9.42 1.68 -2.49
N THR A 58 -8.87 0.66 -3.14
CA THR A 58 -7.90 -0.28 -2.58
C THR A 58 -6.53 -0.09 -3.26
N ASP A 59 -5.58 -0.98 -2.98
CA ASP A 59 -4.28 -1.08 -3.67
C ASP A 59 -4.42 -1.40 -5.18
N GLU A 60 -5.58 -1.89 -5.63
CA GLU A 60 -5.81 -2.33 -7.01
C GLU A 60 -6.11 -1.19 -7.99
N ASN A 61 -6.85 -0.17 -7.56
CA ASN A 61 -7.42 0.82 -8.46
C ASN A 61 -6.35 1.49 -9.34
N PHE A 62 -5.28 1.99 -8.72
CA PHE A 62 -4.16 2.60 -9.45
C PHE A 62 -3.43 1.58 -10.32
N MET A 63 -3.10 0.43 -9.74
CA MET A 63 -2.32 -0.61 -10.39
C MET A 63 -2.97 -1.13 -11.68
N GLN A 64 -4.30 -1.17 -11.72
CA GLN A 64 -5.06 -1.65 -12.88
C GLN A 64 -5.41 -0.54 -13.87
N LYS A 65 -5.69 0.69 -13.39
CA LYS A 65 -6.37 1.72 -14.21
C LYS A 65 -5.47 2.89 -14.62
N ALA A 66 -4.33 3.10 -13.96
CA ALA A 66 -3.51 4.29 -14.20
C ALA A 66 -2.58 4.21 -15.42
N GLY A 67 -2.31 3.00 -15.95
CA GLY A 67 -1.40 2.82 -17.08
C GLY A 67 0.07 3.17 -16.80
N ALA A 68 0.48 3.22 -15.53
CA ALA A 68 1.79 3.73 -15.11
C ALA A 68 2.98 2.80 -15.43
N PHE A 69 2.73 1.49 -15.58
CA PHE A 69 3.81 0.49 -15.61
C PHE A 69 4.75 0.59 -16.80
N ARG A 70 4.26 1.03 -17.98
CA ARG A 70 5.12 1.19 -19.16
C ARG A 70 6.26 2.16 -18.90
N LEU A 71 5.93 3.35 -18.38
CA LEU A 71 6.91 4.40 -18.12
C LEU A 71 7.73 4.10 -16.86
N ALA A 72 7.13 3.50 -15.83
CA ALA A 72 7.87 3.06 -14.64
C ALA A 72 8.93 2.00 -14.96
N ALA A 73 8.64 1.07 -15.88
CA ALA A 73 9.62 0.10 -16.38
C ALA A 73 10.78 0.77 -17.13
N GLU A 74 10.46 1.72 -18.01
CA GLU A 74 11.45 2.48 -18.80
C GLU A 74 12.38 3.30 -17.90
N LEU A 75 11.82 3.97 -16.89
CA LEU A 75 12.56 4.83 -15.96
C LEU A 75 13.21 4.07 -14.80
N GLY A 76 12.90 2.78 -14.62
CA GLY A 76 13.41 1.98 -13.51
C GLY A 76 12.90 2.47 -12.15
N ILE A 77 11.60 2.76 -12.04
CA ILE A 77 10.95 3.22 -10.80
C ILE A 77 10.04 2.11 -10.26
N ALA A 78 10.22 1.72 -9.00
CA ALA A 78 9.25 0.89 -8.30
C ALA A 78 8.05 1.73 -7.87
N ILE A 79 6.85 1.17 -7.95
CA ILE A 79 5.65 1.84 -7.47
C ILE A 79 5.05 1.03 -6.33
N VAL A 80 4.76 1.67 -5.20
CA VAL A 80 4.04 1.06 -4.08
C VAL A 80 2.70 1.77 -3.91
N ALA A 81 1.61 1.01 -3.86
CA ALA A 81 0.27 1.50 -3.60
C ALA A 81 -0.30 0.77 -2.37
N PRO A 82 -0.36 1.41 -1.18
CA PRO A 82 -1.07 0.87 -0.04
C PRO A 82 -2.58 0.92 -0.23
N ASP A 83 -3.30 0.16 0.60
CA ASP A 83 -4.72 0.43 0.86
C ASP A 83 -4.91 1.79 1.57
N THR A 84 -6.15 2.29 1.58
CA THR A 84 -6.51 3.66 1.97
C THR A 84 -6.94 3.81 3.43
N SER A 85 -7.14 2.69 4.13
CA SER A 85 -7.50 2.64 5.55
C SER A 85 -7.12 1.28 6.15
N PRO A 86 -7.09 1.15 7.49
CA PRO A 86 -7.19 -0.16 8.14
C PRO A 86 -8.45 -0.91 7.70
N ARG A 87 -8.41 -2.26 7.73
CA ARG A 87 -9.51 -3.16 7.34
C ARG A 87 -9.70 -4.28 8.39
N GLY A 88 -10.86 -4.93 8.36
CA GLY A 88 -11.22 -6.03 9.26
C GLY A 88 -12.47 -5.73 10.11
N ASP A 89 -13.08 -6.78 10.65
CA ASP A 89 -14.35 -6.68 11.39
C ASP A 89 -14.20 -5.92 12.71
N HIS A 90 -13.00 -5.96 13.33
CA HIS A 90 -12.69 -5.25 14.57
C HIS A 90 -12.28 -3.78 14.37
N VAL A 91 -12.08 -3.35 13.13
CA VAL A 91 -11.70 -1.96 12.80
C VAL A 91 -12.97 -1.11 12.73
N PRO A 92 -13.05 0.02 13.45
CA PRO A 92 -14.23 0.87 13.44
C PRO A 92 -14.50 1.40 12.02
N ASP A 93 -15.77 1.58 11.71
CA ASP A 93 -16.27 2.07 10.43
C ASP A 93 -17.40 3.07 10.66
N ASP A 94 -17.78 3.83 9.63
CA ASP A 94 -18.88 4.78 9.77
C ASP A 94 -20.20 4.05 10.02
N GLU A 95 -20.96 4.48 11.03
CA GLU A 95 -22.23 3.86 11.44
C GLU A 95 -23.31 4.00 10.35
N ASN A 96 -23.18 5.01 9.49
CA ASN A 96 -24.08 5.24 8.37
C ASN A 96 -23.58 4.61 7.05
N GLU A 97 -22.46 3.89 7.09
CA GLU A 97 -21.80 3.32 5.91
C GLU A 97 -21.52 4.37 4.82
N ALA A 98 -21.23 5.62 5.21
CA ALA A 98 -20.93 6.68 4.26
C ALA A 98 -19.56 6.44 3.60
N TYR A 99 -19.45 6.80 2.32
CA TYR A 99 -18.25 6.54 1.52
C TYR A 99 -17.06 7.45 1.89
N ASP A 100 -17.31 8.55 2.62
CA ASP A 100 -16.37 9.62 2.90
C ASP A 100 -15.79 9.57 4.32
N PHE A 101 -16.09 8.53 5.11
CA PHE A 101 -15.53 8.33 6.43
C PHE A 101 -15.38 6.85 6.76
N GLY A 102 -14.41 6.50 7.62
CA GLY A 102 -14.12 5.11 7.98
C GLY A 102 -13.33 4.32 6.92
N LYS A 103 -13.75 3.09 6.63
CA LYS A 103 -13.02 2.15 5.78
C LYS A 103 -13.05 2.64 4.33
N GLY A 104 -11.87 2.77 3.72
CA GLY A 104 -11.72 3.41 2.41
C GLY A 104 -11.54 4.93 2.48
N ALA A 105 -11.51 5.51 3.67
CA ALA A 105 -11.47 6.94 3.92
C ALA A 105 -10.57 7.28 5.13
N GLY A 106 -9.32 6.78 5.14
CA GLY A 106 -8.40 7.01 6.27
C GLY A 106 -7.76 8.39 6.33
N PHE A 107 -7.92 9.23 5.28
CA PHE A 107 -7.37 10.60 5.14
C PHE A 107 -5.86 10.77 5.37
N TYR A 108 -5.10 9.68 5.53
CA TYR A 108 -3.67 9.70 5.83
C TYR A 108 -3.30 10.51 7.07
N VAL A 109 -4.13 10.45 8.11
CA VAL A 109 -3.88 11.09 9.41
C VAL A 109 -3.55 10.05 10.49
N ASN A 110 -3.09 10.52 11.65
CA ASN A 110 -3.11 9.76 12.90
C ASN A 110 -4.32 10.21 13.72
N ALA A 111 -5.38 9.41 13.75
CA ALA A 111 -6.55 9.68 14.55
C ALA A 111 -6.20 9.68 16.04
N THR A 112 -6.77 10.63 16.78
CA THR A 112 -6.59 10.75 18.24
C THR A 112 -7.88 10.49 19.02
N GLN A 113 -9.02 10.41 18.34
CA GLN A 113 -10.32 10.19 18.96
C GLN A 113 -10.68 8.71 18.92
N GLU A 114 -11.22 8.19 20.02
CA GLU A 114 -11.82 6.86 20.05
C GLU A 114 -13.15 6.85 19.25
N PRO A 115 -13.50 5.72 18.60
CA PRO A 115 -12.74 4.46 18.55
C PRO A 115 -11.60 4.45 17.51
N TRP A 116 -11.47 5.48 16.67
CA TRP A 116 -10.57 5.54 15.52
C TRP A 116 -9.09 5.43 15.87
N ALA A 117 -8.67 6.01 17.00
CA ALA A 117 -7.28 6.02 17.46
C ALA A 117 -6.66 4.62 17.61
N ARG A 118 -7.48 3.58 17.73
CA ARG A 118 -7.06 2.17 17.80
C ARG A 118 -6.37 1.67 16.53
N ASN A 119 -6.82 2.12 15.36
CA ASN A 119 -6.38 1.57 14.07
C ASN A 119 -6.04 2.65 13.04
N TYR A 120 -6.66 3.83 13.07
CA TYR A 120 -6.54 4.86 12.03
C TYR A 120 -5.28 5.71 12.20
N ARG A 121 -4.11 5.06 12.09
CA ARG A 121 -2.78 5.67 12.15
C ARG A 121 -2.09 5.67 10.78
N MET A 122 -2.87 6.01 9.75
CA MET A 122 -2.46 5.91 8.35
C MET A 122 -1.26 6.82 8.04
N TYR A 123 -1.12 7.96 8.73
CA TYR A 123 0.07 8.81 8.59
C TYR A 123 1.34 8.07 9.00
N ASP A 124 1.38 7.47 10.19
CA ASP A 124 2.55 6.69 10.64
C ASP A 124 2.79 5.47 9.73
N TYR A 125 1.72 4.83 9.27
CA TYR A 125 1.82 3.70 8.35
C TYR A 125 2.53 4.07 7.05
N VAL A 126 2.07 5.11 6.34
CA VAL A 126 2.64 5.46 5.02
C VAL A 126 3.99 6.16 5.11
N THR A 127 4.32 6.81 6.24
CA THR A 127 5.58 7.56 6.40
C THR A 127 6.69 6.77 7.10
N LYS A 128 6.36 5.73 7.87
CA LYS A 128 7.34 5.00 8.69
C LYS A 128 7.29 3.49 8.47
N GLU A 129 6.16 2.86 8.78
CA GLU A 129 6.07 1.39 8.78
C GLU A 129 6.20 0.81 7.37
N LEU A 130 5.38 1.27 6.42
CA LEU A 130 5.39 0.77 5.07
C LEU A 130 6.74 1.04 4.37
N PRO A 131 7.35 2.23 4.42
CA PRO A 131 8.67 2.44 3.83
C PRO A 131 9.77 1.55 4.42
N SER A 132 9.77 1.31 5.73
CA SER A 132 10.70 0.38 6.36
C SER A 132 10.48 -1.05 5.83
N LEU A 133 9.22 -1.50 5.79
CA LEU A 133 8.86 -2.81 5.28
C LEU A 133 9.30 -2.99 3.82
N ILE A 134 9.07 -1.99 2.97
CA ILE A 134 9.45 -2.05 1.56
C ILE A 134 10.96 -2.14 1.40
N LYS A 135 11.72 -1.35 2.17
CA LYS A 135 13.19 -1.37 2.15
C LYS A 135 13.78 -2.70 2.62
N ASP A 136 13.15 -3.35 3.59
CA ASP A 136 13.65 -4.61 4.17
C ASP A 136 13.40 -5.82 3.25
N HIS A 137 12.36 -5.77 2.41
CA HIS A 137 11.90 -6.93 1.61
C HIS A 137 12.15 -6.81 0.10
N PHE A 138 12.41 -5.61 -0.43
CA PHE A 138 12.55 -5.38 -1.87
C PHE A 138 13.85 -4.68 -2.24
N PRO A 139 14.37 -4.88 -3.48
CA PRO A 139 15.58 -4.22 -3.96
C PRO A 139 15.30 -2.76 -4.31
N VAL A 140 15.13 -1.92 -3.30
CA VAL A 140 14.86 -0.48 -3.44
C VAL A 140 15.92 0.39 -2.74
N SER A 141 16.08 1.63 -3.18
CA SER A 141 17.02 2.65 -2.66
C SER A 141 16.33 3.76 -1.90
#